data_AF-A0A7K3A0Y5-F1
#
_entry.id   AF-A0A7K3A0Y5-F1
#
_cell.length_a   1.000
_cell.length_b   1.000
_cell.length_c   1.000
_cell.angle_alpha   90.00
_cell.angle_beta   90.00
_cell.angle_gamma   90.00
#
_symmetry.space_group_name_H-M   'P 1'
#
loop_
_entity.id
_entity.type
_entity.pdbx_description
1 polymer ?
#
loop_
_entity_poly.entity_id
_entity_poly.type
_entity_poly.pdbx_seq_one_letter_code
_entity_poly.pdbx_strand_id
1 'polypeptide(L)'
;MSASPFLLGLALAGEPGGSPTDPDAFVRLVRRAEAARVDFVTVEDGPGRLDSTLLLGLAARETSRIGLVPLGPVLGQPAGYAARFATLDLLSGGRAGVRPRIAADDVDHERIVRAIGTPEGDALVAELFDRAAEFIGRVEEEWDTTGTSPQGRPPLISLAHDTVPYRFAARRADAVLITPFDVQGVRRIRAEVDALAAEEGRTVKVLADLHVLLAPTEADAAERRSALGEFESDAALFTGTPEGLADRLEEWHRDGGADGFRIRPIAVPDDVYALVDRAVPLLVRRGLLPEAYGTSTLRGHLGLSPEVAA
;
A
#
# COMPACT_ATOMS: atom_id res chain seq x y z
N MET A 1 -6.55 -26.54 3.68
CA MET A 1 -5.79 -25.31 3.37
C MET A 1 -6.72 -24.15 3.64
N SER A 2 -6.45 -23.31 4.64
CA SER A 2 -7.22 -22.08 4.84
C SER A 2 -6.97 -21.17 3.63
N ALA A 3 -8.02 -20.64 3.01
CA ALA A 3 -7.85 -19.66 1.94
C ALA A 3 -7.05 -18.45 2.48
N SER A 4 -6.16 -17.90 1.67
CA SER A 4 -5.46 -16.65 2.00
C SER A 4 -6.50 -15.55 2.28
N PRO A 5 -6.34 -14.74 3.34
CA PRO A 5 -7.26 -13.65 3.62
C PRO A 5 -7.24 -12.64 2.46
N PHE A 6 -8.42 -12.19 2.02
CA PHE A 6 -8.56 -11.09 1.06
C PHE A 6 -8.19 -9.79 1.78
N LEU A 7 -7.13 -9.11 1.33
CA LEU A 7 -6.70 -7.83 1.89
C LEU A 7 -7.28 -6.65 1.12
N LEU A 8 -7.71 -5.61 1.83
CA LEU A 8 -8.19 -4.36 1.25
C LEU A 8 -7.48 -3.16 1.88
N GLY A 9 -6.60 -2.55 1.11
CA GLY A 9 -5.97 -1.27 1.42
C GLY A 9 -6.66 -0.10 0.72
N LEU A 10 -6.52 1.10 1.28
CA LEU A 10 -7.00 2.35 0.69
C LEU A 10 -5.87 3.38 0.63
N ALA A 11 -5.52 3.84 -0.57
CA ALA A 11 -4.62 4.97 -0.73
C ALA A 11 -5.41 6.27 -0.60
N LEU A 12 -5.13 7.02 0.46
CA LEU A 12 -5.61 8.39 0.64
C LEU A 12 -4.53 9.32 0.14
N ALA A 13 -4.54 9.56 -1.17
CA ALA A 13 -3.91 10.74 -1.71
C ALA A 13 -4.84 11.92 -1.39
N GLY A 14 -4.27 13.10 -1.13
CA GLY A 14 -5.02 14.31 -1.45
C GLY A 14 -5.45 14.25 -2.92
N GLU A 15 -6.58 14.86 -3.26
CA GLU A 15 -7.11 15.00 -4.63
C GLU A 15 -6.02 15.08 -5.71
N PRO A 16 -6.32 14.66 -6.96
CA PRO A 16 -5.51 15.04 -8.12
C PRO A 16 -5.41 16.58 -8.17
N GLY A 17 -4.35 17.12 -7.57
CA GLY A 17 -4.14 18.57 -7.40
C GLY A 17 -4.34 19.17 -5.99
N GLY A 18 -4.70 18.42 -4.95
CA GLY A 18 -4.87 19.00 -3.60
C GLY A 18 -4.59 18.04 -2.47
N SER A 19 -3.57 18.28 -1.63
CA SER A 19 -3.39 17.58 -0.33
C SER A 19 -4.70 17.56 0.46
N PRO A 20 -4.94 16.61 1.38
CA PRO A 20 -5.87 16.89 2.47
C PRO A 20 -5.27 18.09 3.20
N THR A 21 -5.79 19.28 2.94
CA THR A 21 -5.43 20.52 3.64
C THR A 21 -6.20 20.62 4.95
N ASP A 22 -7.25 19.81 5.10
CA ASP A 22 -8.05 19.62 6.31
C ASP A 22 -7.72 18.26 6.96
N PRO A 23 -6.91 18.24 8.04
CA PRO A 23 -6.65 17.03 8.82
C PRO A 23 -7.91 16.37 9.38
N ASP A 24 -8.95 17.13 9.71
CA ASP A 24 -10.19 16.56 10.25
C ASP A 24 -10.98 15.82 9.18
N ALA A 25 -11.01 16.34 7.94
CA ALA A 25 -11.58 15.62 6.80
C ALA A 25 -10.85 14.31 6.54
N PHE A 26 -9.52 14.32 6.60
CA PHE A 26 -8.72 13.10 6.48
C PHE A 26 -9.08 12.08 7.56
N VAL A 27 -9.12 12.48 8.84
CA VAL A 27 -9.49 11.60 9.95
C VAL A 27 -10.89 11.02 9.76
N ARG A 28 -11.87 11.83 9.31
CA ARG A 28 -13.22 11.33 9.01
C ARG A 28 -13.21 10.23 7.95
N LEU A 29 -12.39 10.36 6.90
CA LEU A 29 -12.23 9.33 5.87
C LEU A 29 -11.62 8.05 6.44
N VAL A 30 -10.56 8.17 7.25
CA VAL A 30 -9.92 7.00 7.88
C VAL A 30 -10.88 6.28 8.83
N ARG A 31 -11.65 7.02 9.64
CA ARG A 31 -12.69 6.43 10.53
C ARG A 31 -13.76 5.70 9.74
N ARG A 32 -14.16 6.24 8.59
CA ARG A 32 -15.15 5.58 7.72
C ARG A 32 -14.58 4.33 7.06
N ALA A 33 -13.33 4.37 6.62
CA ALA A 33 -12.61 3.20 6.10
C ALA A 33 -12.49 2.09 7.17
N GLU A 34 -12.15 2.45 8.41
CA GLU A 34 -12.12 1.50 9.54
C GLU A 34 -13.50 0.89 9.80
N ALA A 35 -14.56 1.71 9.87
CA ALA A 35 -15.92 1.21 10.07
C ALA A 35 -16.36 0.24 8.96
N ALA A 36 -15.78 0.38 7.76
CA ALA A 36 -16.02 -0.51 6.65
C ALA A 36 -15.11 -1.75 6.62
N ARG A 37 -14.14 -1.89 7.53
CA ARG A 37 -13.18 -3.02 7.59
C ARG A 37 -12.11 -2.98 6.49
N VAL A 38 -11.67 -1.78 6.10
CA VAL A 38 -10.43 -1.63 5.30
C VAL A 38 -9.25 -2.01 6.19
N ASP A 39 -8.34 -2.88 5.72
CA ASP A 39 -7.24 -3.41 6.53
C ASP A 39 -6.20 -2.34 6.85
N PHE A 40 -5.90 -1.46 5.90
CA PHE A 40 -4.94 -0.38 6.09
C PHE A 40 -5.18 0.80 5.15
N VAL A 41 -4.72 1.98 5.58
CA VAL A 41 -4.61 3.17 4.74
C VAL A 41 -3.15 3.49 4.45
N THR A 42 -2.86 3.94 3.23
CA THR A 42 -1.58 4.56 2.87
C THR A 42 -1.77 6.02 2.52
N VAL A 43 -0.81 6.88 2.84
CA VAL A 43 -0.82 8.30 2.44
C VAL A 43 0.40 8.58 1.55
N GLU A 44 0.22 9.41 0.54
CA GLU A 44 1.30 9.85 -0.36
C GLU A 44 1.82 11.22 0.08
N ASP A 45 3.11 11.34 0.43
CA ASP A 45 3.74 12.65 0.64
C ASP A 45 4.31 13.22 -0.66
N GLY A 46 4.48 14.54 -0.69
CA GLY A 46 5.06 15.26 -1.81
C GLY A 46 5.08 16.77 -1.55
N PRO A 47 5.69 17.55 -2.45
CA PRO A 47 5.67 19.01 -2.38
C PRO A 47 4.23 19.54 -2.18
N GLY A 48 4.04 20.41 -1.18
CA GLY A 48 2.73 20.98 -0.87
C GLY A 48 1.75 20.04 -0.12
N ARG A 49 2.19 18.84 0.28
CA ARG A 49 1.38 17.90 1.07
C ARG A 49 1.76 17.92 2.55
N LEU A 50 0.79 17.57 3.40
CA LEU A 50 1.04 17.32 4.82
C LEU A 50 1.88 16.05 5.01
N ASP A 51 2.69 16.00 6.05
CA ASP A 51 3.49 14.82 6.40
C ASP A 51 2.60 13.63 6.79
N SER A 52 2.73 12.52 6.06
CA SER A 52 1.90 11.33 6.24
C SER A 52 2.02 10.71 7.63
N THR A 53 3.20 10.78 8.25
CA THR A 53 3.42 10.21 9.59
C THR A 53 2.66 11.00 10.64
N LEU A 54 2.74 12.33 10.59
CA LEU A 54 1.99 13.21 11.50
C LEU A 54 0.48 13.08 11.28
N LEU A 55 0.03 13.04 10.03
CA LEU A 55 -1.38 12.92 9.67
C LEU A 55 -1.97 11.58 10.15
N LEU A 56 -1.23 10.48 9.97
CA LEU A 56 -1.62 9.17 10.47
C LEU A 56 -1.48 9.04 11.99
N GLY A 57 -0.56 9.79 12.62
CA GLY A 57 -0.49 9.92 14.07
C GLY A 57 -1.75 10.55 14.68
N LEU A 58 -2.35 11.52 13.99
CA LEU A 58 -3.67 12.07 14.36
C LEU A 58 -4.76 10.99 14.21
N ALA A 59 -4.81 10.31 13.07
CA ALA A 59 -5.79 9.24 12.83
C ALA A 59 -5.63 8.07 13.82
N ALA A 60 -4.42 7.79 14.30
CA ALA A 60 -4.14 6.75 15.29
C ALA A 60 -4.92 6.92 16.59
N ARG A 61 -5.26 8.17 16.95
CA ARG A 61 -6.02 8.45 18.17
C ARG A 61 -7.53 8.28 18.02
N GLU A 62 -7.99 8.36 16.78
CA GLU A 62 -9.40 8.37 16.40
C GLU A 62 -9.88 7.03 15.83
N THR A 63 -8.98 6.04 15.78
CA THR A 63 -9.20 4.71 15.22
C THR A 63 -8.60 3.65 16.14
N SER A 64 -8.97 2.38 15.96
CA SER A 64 -8.60 1.30 16.90
C SER A 64 -8.17 -0.02 16.25
N ARG A 65 -8.37 -0.16 14.94
CA ARG A 65 -8.20 -1.40 14.17
C ARG A 65 -7.45 -1.17 12.87
N ILE A 66 -7.79 -0.17 12.08
CA ILE A 66 -7.21 0.01 10.73
C ILE A 66 -5.69 0.24 10.80
N GLY A 67 -4.95 -0.38 9.89
CA GLY A 67 -3.52 -0.16 9.71
C GLY A 67 -3.20 1.23 9.17
N LEU A 68 -2.08 1.81 9.61
CA LEU A 68 -1.65 3.16 9.31
C LEU A 68 -0.28 3.12 8.67
N VAL A 69 -0.22 3.28 7.35
CA VAL A 69 1.00 3.05 6.56
C VAL A 69 1.47 4.37 5.95
N PRO A 70 2.26 5.17 6.68
CA PRO A 70 2.88 6.37 6.13
C PRO A 70 3.92 6.02 5.07
N LEU A 71 4.32 7.04 4.34
CA LEU A 71 5.45 6.97 3.46
C LEU A 71 6.75 7.18 4.26
N GLY A 72 7.73 6.32 4.04
CA GLY A 72 9.06 6.41 4.65
C GLY A 72 10.14 6.65 3.61
N PRO A 73 10.56 7.90 3.37
CA PRO A 73 11.71 8.17 2.52
C PRO A 73 12.96 7.44 3.03
N VAL A 74 13.60 6.65 2.17
CA VAL A 74 14.83 5.89 2.46
C VAL A 74 16.03 6.84 2.34
N LEU A 75 16.05 7.85 3.19
CA LEU A 75 17.04 8.92 3.23
C LEU A 75 17.40 9.21 4.70
N GLY A 76 18.58 9.80 4.92
CA GLY A 76 19.01 10.22 6.25
C GLY A 76 19.57 9.08 7.10
N GLN A 77 19.26 9.08 8.41
CA GLN A 77 19.85 8.16 9.38
C GLN A 77 18.87 7.02 9.75
N PRO A 78 19.29 5.74 9.68
CA PRO A 78 18.46 4.58 10.04
C PRO A 78 17.79 4.68 11.42
N ALA A 79 18.54 5.10 12.46
CA ALA A 79 17.98 5.25 13.81
C ALA A 79 16.81 6.25 13.88
N GLY A 80 16.89 7.37 13.15
CA GLY A 80 15.81 8.36 13.10
C GLY A 80 14.57 7.84 12.36
N TYR A 81 14.77 7.05 11.29
CA TYR A 81 13.71 6.36 10.57
C TYR A 81 13.04 5.32 11.49
N ALA A 82 13.85 4.48 12.15
CA ALA A 82 13.38 3.43 13.06
C ALA A 82 12.55 4.04 14.20
N ALA A 83 13.07 5.07 14.88
CA ALA A 83 12.39 5.74 15.98
C ALA A 83 11.05 6.35 15.56
N ARG A 84 10.98 6.97 14.37
CA ARG A 84 9.75 7.56 13.84
C ARG A 84 8.63 6.54 13.73
N PHE A 85 8.87 5.41 13.07
CA PHE A 85 7.82 4.43 12.82
C PHE A 85 7.55 3.54 14.03
N ALA A 86 8.54 3.27 14.87
CA ALA A 86 8.31 2.64 16.17
C ALA A 86 7.43 3.52 17.09
N THR A 87 7.60 4.84 17.03
CA THR A 87 6.75 5.79 17.77
C THR A 87 5.32 5.75 17.25
N LEU A 88 5.10 5.77 15.92
CA LEU A 88 3.76 5.62 15.37
C LEU A 88 3.14 4.27 15.76
N ASP A 89 3.94 3.21 15.76
CA ASP A 89 3.45 1.88 16.13
C ASP A 89 3.00 1.83 17.59
N LEU A 90 3.79 2.41 18.48
CA LEU A 90 3.45 2.56 19.89
C LEU A 90 2.18 3.40 20.08
N LEU A 91 2.08 4.56 19.42
CA LEU A 91 0.92 5.46 19.52
C LEU A 91 -0.38 4.80 19.03
N SER A 92 -0.26 3.99 17.98
CA SER A 92 -1.40 3.32 17.34
C SER A 92 -1.77 1.98 17.97
N GLY A 93 -0.93 1.43 18.86
CA GLY A 93 -1.15 0.13 19.50
C GLY A 93 -0.83 -1.05 18.58
N GLY A 94 0.22 -0.94 17.76
CA GLY A 94 0.64 -2.00 16.85
C GLY A 94 -0.01 -1.93 15.47
N ARG A 95 -0.42 -0.75 15.01
CA ARG A 95 -1.10 -0.57 13.70
C ARG A 95 -0.25 0.14 12.68
N ALA A 96 0.98 0.55 13.01
CA ALA A 96 1.82 1.20 12.04
C ALA A 96 2.38 0.18 11.05
N GLY A 97 2.49 0.57 9.80
CA GLY A 97 3.41 -0.03 8.85
C GLY A 97 4.33 1.03 8.31
N VAL A 98 5.11 0.69 7.29
CA VAL A 98 5.87 1.69 6.54
C VAL A 98 5.85 1.31 5.07
N ARG A 99 5.65 2.31 4.20
CA ARG A 99 5.94 2.18 2.77
C ARG A 99 7.26 2.87 2.45
N PRO A 100 8.36 2.13 2.23
CA PRO A 100 9.63 2.73 1.84
C PRO A 100 9.47 3.49 0.51
N ARG A 101 9.89 4.76 0.47
CA ARG A 101 10.10 5.50 -0.79
C ARG A 101 11.59 5.49 -1.09
N ILE A 102 11.94 4.74 -2.13
CA ILE A 102 13.28 4.68 -2.68
C ILE A 102 13.32 5.65 -3.85
N ALA A 103 14.15 6.68 -3.73
CA ALA A 103 14.35 7.68 -4.76
C ALA A 103 15.83 8.01 -4.83
N ALA A 104 16.32 8.21 -6.05
CA ALA A 104 17.66 8.75 -6.27
C ALA A 104 17.71 10.21 -5.83
N ASP A 105 18.90 10.68 -5.41
CA ASP A 105 19.16 12.11 -5.31
C ASP A 105 19.18 12.75 -6.72
N ASP A 106 19.22 14.09 -6.79
CA ASP A 106 19.13 14.79 -8.08
C ASP A 106 20.23 14.36 -9.07
N VAL A 107 21.43 14.06 -8.58
CA VAL A 107 22.58 13.67 -9.42
C VAL A 107 22.40 12.25 -9.95
N ASP A 108 22.11 11.28 -9.09
CA ASP A 108 21.86 9.91 -9.48
C ASP A 108 20.59 9.80 -10.34
N HIS A 109 19.57 10.63 -10.07
CA HIS A 109 18.35 10.70 -10.88
C HIS A 109 18.67 11.13 -12.31
N GLU A 110 19.44 12.20 -12.51
CA GLU A 110 19.86 12.63 -13.84
C GLU A 110 20.67 11.55 -14.57
N ARG A 111 21.54 10.83 -13.86
CA ARG A 111 22.33 9.73 -14.45
C ARG A 111 21.43 8.58 -14.89
N ILE A 112 20.49 8.15 -14.05
CA ILE A 112 19.52 7.11 -14.37
C ILE A 112 18.67 7.53 -15.57
N VAL A 113 18.13 8.75 -15.56
CA VAL A 113 17.30 9.27 -16.66
C VAL A 113 18.04 9.27 -18.00
N ARG A 114 19.33 9.64 -18.01
CA ARG A 114 20.14 9.63 -19.24
C ARG A 114 20.47 8.23 -19.74
N ALA A 115 20.39 7.21 -18.88
CA ALA A 115 20.76 5.82 -19.17
C ALA A 115 19.56 4.86 -19.26
N ILE A 116 18.32 5.37 -19.26
CA ILE A 116 17.11 4.54 -19.36
C ILE A 116 17.17 3.60 -20.57
N GLY A 117 16.84 2.32 -20.36
CA GLY A 117 16.81 1.30 -21.41
C GLY A 117 18.20 0.78 -21.81
N THR A 118 19.22 1.06 -20.99
CA THR A 118 20.59 0.54 -21.19
C THR A 118 21.02 -0.32 -20.00
N PRO A 119 21.97 -1.26 -20.20
CA PRO A 119 22.53 -2.05 -19.11
C PRO A 119 23.17 -1.20 -17.99
N GLU A 120 23.68 -0.01 -18.31
CA GLU A 120 24.21 0.93 -17.32
C GLU A 120 23.10 1.51 -16.45
N GLY A 121 21.98 1.93 -17.07
CA GLY A 121 20.79 2.39 -16.34
C GLY A 121 20.25 1.31 -15.41
N ASP A 122 20.13 0.08 -15.91
CA ASP A 122 19.67 -1.07 -15.11
C ASP A 122 20.58 -1.32 -13.90
N ALA A 123 21.91 -1.22 -14.09
CA ALA A 123 22.88 -1.37 -13.01
C ALA A 123 22.77 -0.24 -11.96
N LEU A 124 22.55 1.01 -12.39
CA LEU A 124 22.35 2.14 -11.47
C LEU A 124 21.08 1.98 -10.63
N VAL A 125 20.00 1.50 -11.25
CA VAL A 125 18.74 1.20 -10.54
C VAL A 125 18.97 0.06 -9.54
N ALA A 126 19.67 -1.02 -9.93
CA ALA A 126 20.03 -2.10 -9.01
C ALA A 126 20.83 -1.60 -7.80
N GLU A 127 21.86 -0.78 -8.02
CA GLU A 127 22.68 -0.20 -6.95
C GLU A 127 21.84 0.67 -5.99
N LEU A 128 20.90 1.46 -6.52
CA LEU A 128 19.98 2.27 -5.69
C LEU A 128 19.14 1.38 -4.76
N PHE A 129 18.58 0.29 -5.28
CA PHE A 129 17.75 -0.62 -4.48
C PHE A 129 18.56 -1.50 -3.52
N ASP A 130 19.82 -1.80 -3.83
CA ASP A 130 20.73 -2.46 -2.90
C ASP A 130 21.08 -1.56 -1.72
N ARG A 131 21.44 -0.28 -1.97
CA ARG A 131 21.62 0.71 -0.90
C ARG A 131 20.37 0.85 -0.03
N ALA A 132 19.19 0.86 -0.65
CA ALA A 132 17.93 0.92 0.08
C ALA A 132 17.70 -0.32 0.98
N ALA A 133 18.04 -1.51 0.50
CA ALA A 133 17.91 -2.73 1.30
C ALA A 133 18.91 -2.79 2.45
N GLU A 134 20.12 -2.27 2.27
CA GLU A 134 21.08 -2.10 3.37
C GLU A 134 20.57 -1.11 4.41
N PHE A 135 20.02 0.02 3.98
CA PHE A 135 19.41 1.00 4.88
C PHE A 135 18.28 0.36 5.71
N ILE A 136 17.35 -0.34 5.06
CA ILE A 136 16.25 -1.02 5.73
C ILE A 136 16.77 -2.11 6.68
N GLY A 137 17.80 -2.86 6.30
CA GLY A 137 18.43 -3.83 7.21
C GLY A 137 18.94 -3.18 8.51
N ARG A 138 19.55 -2.00 8.42
CA ARG A 138 19.97 -1.25 9.62
C ARG A 138 18.78 -0.73 10.43
N VAL A 139 17.70 -0.31 9.78
CA VAL A 139 16.46 0.09 10.47
C VAL A 139 15.86 -1.09 11.25
N GLU A 140 15.86 -2.27 10.65
CA GLU A 140 15.40 -3.50 11.29
C GLU A 140 16.24 -3.86 12.53
N GLU A 141 17.57 -3.74 12.44
CA GLU A 141 18.50 -3.92 13.57
C GLU A 141 18.20 -2.93 14.71
N GLU A 142 17.87 -1.68 14.39
CA GLU A 142 17.48 -0.66 15.38
C GLU A 142 16.15 -1.02 16.07
N TRP A 143 15.16 -1.54 15.33
CA TRP A 143 13.90 -2.01 15.91
C TRP A 143 14.11 -3.20 16.86
N ASP A 144 14.94 -4.17 16.46
CA ASP A 144 15.28 -5.33 17.28
C ASP A 144 16.00 -4.91 18.57
N THR A 145 16.93 -3.95 18.46
CA THR A 145 17.76 -3.52 19.59
C THR A 145 16.97 -2.68 20.59
N THR A 146 16.09 -1.80 20.11
CA THR A 146 15.34 -0.89 20.97
C THR A 146 14.07 -1.51 21.55
N GLY A 147 13.46 -2.49 20.88
CA GLY A 147 12.25 -3.19 21.33
C GLY A 147 11.03 -2.28 21.55
N THR A 148 10.99 -1.11 20.90
CA THR A 148 10.00 -0.05 21.22
C THR A 148 8.65 -0.29 20.53
N SER A 149 8.62 -1.04 19.43
CA SER A 149 7.43 -1.23 18.61
C SER A 149 6.59 -2.43 19.10
N PRO A 150 5.27 -2.27 19.35
CA PRO A 150 4.39 -3.38 19.72
C PRO A 150 4.38 -4.56 18.74
N GLN A 151 4.77 -4.35 17.47
CA GLN A 151 4.83 -5.40 16.46
C GLN A 151 6.23 -6.03 16.31
N GLY A 152 7.21 -5.68 17.16
CA GLY A 152 8.63 -5.95 16.92
C GLY A 152 9.10 -4.98 15.83
N ARG A 153 9.07 -5.42 14.58
CA ARG A 153 9.22 -4.57 13.39
C ARG A 153 7.85 -4.17 12.81
N PRO A 154 7.57 -2.88 12.59
CA PRO A 154 6.40 -2.46 11.82
C PRO A 154 6.43 -3.06 10.40
N PRO A 155 5.31 -3.62 9.88
CA PRO A 155 5.31 -4.25 8.56
C PRO A 155 5.74 -3.33 7.43
N LEU A 156 6.57 -3.85 6.52
CA LEU A 156 7.04 -3.15 5.33
C LEU A 156 6.16 -3.50 4.14
N ILE A 157 5.52 -2.48 3.57
CA ILE A 157 4.68 -2.61 2.38
C ILE A 157 5.34 -1.84 1.23
N SER A 158 5.96 -2.53 0.27
CA SER A 158 6.73 -1.89 -0.80
C SER A 158 5.90 -1.69 -2.07
N LEU A 159 5.94 -0.50 -2.67
CA LEU A 159 5.45 -0.30 -4.05
C LEU A 159 6.53 -0.75 -5.03
N ALA A 160 6.15 -1.54 -6.04
CA ALA A 160 7.08 -2.06 -7.04
C ALA A 160 6.39 -2.14 -8.41
N HIS A 161 7.13 -1.77 -9.46
CA HIS A 161 6.62 -1.71 -10.84
C HIS A 161 7.50 -2.49 -11.83
N ASP A 162 8.63 -3.05 -11.40
CA ASP A 162 9.58 -3.78 -12.24
C ASP A 162 10.44 -4.74 -11.42
N THR A 163 11.20 -5.58 -12.11
CA THR A 163 12.04 -6.68 -11.61
C THR A 163 12.93 -6.26 -10.45
N VAL A 164 13.66 -5.13 -10.58
CA VAL A 164 14.57 -4.66 -9.52
C VAL A 164 13.80 -4.26 -8.24
N PRO A 165 12.76 -3.42 -8.30
CA PRO A 165 11.84 -3.21 -7.19
C PRO A 165 11.20 -4.50 -6.62
N TYR A 166 10.83 -5.47 -7.46
CA TYR A 166 10.28 -6.76 -7.01
C TYR A 166 11.31 -7.55 -6.21
N ARG A 167 12.59 -7.54 -6.63
CA ARG A 167 13.68 -8.20 -5.90
C ARG A 167 13.91 -7.54 -4.53
N PHE A 168 13.83 -6.21 -4.45
CA PHE A 168 13.86 -5.52 -3.16
C PHE A 168 12.70 -5.97 -2.25
N ALA A 169 11.48 -6.01 -2.79
CA ALA A 169 10.31 -6.42 -2.03
C ALA A 169 10.42 -7.89 -1.57
N ALA A 170 10.87 -8.80 -2.44
CA ALA A 170 11.14 -10.20 -2.12
C ALA A 170 12.11 -10.35 -0.93
N ARG A 171 13.17 -9.54 -0.91
CA ARG A 171 14.22 -9.58 0.12
C ARG A 171 13.79 -8.99 1.46
N ARG A 172 13.00 -7.90 1.46
CA ARG A 172 12.77 -7.08 2.67
C ARG A 172 11.31 -6.84 3.05
N ALA A 173 10.38 -6.85 2.09
CA ALA A 173 9.00 -6.48 2.37
C ALA A 173 8.19 -7.65 2.94
N ASP A 174 7.12 -7.32 3.67
CA ASP A 174 6.09 -8.25 4.10
C ASP A 174 4.93 -8.30 3.09
N ALA A 175 4.69 -7.18 2.43
CA ALA A 175 3.74 -7.06 1.33
C ALA A 175 4.31 -6.21 0.20
N VAL A 176 3.93 -6.52 -1.04
CA VAL A 176 4.23 -5.74 -2.23
C VAL A 176 2.94 -5.25 -2.88
N LEU A 177 2.94 -3.98 -3.24
CA LEU A 177 1.92 -3.32 -4.03
C LEU A 177 2.41 -3.33 -5.48
N ILE A 178 1.71 -4.08 -6.34
CA ILE A 178 2.03 -4.22 -7.76
C ILE A 178 1.03 -3.43 -8.60
N THR A 179 1.39 -2.99 -9.79
CA THR A 179 0.54 -2.15 -10.64
C THR A 179 0.17 -2.81 -11.99
N PRO A 180 -0.61 -3.90 -11.97
CA PRO A 180 -1.02 -4.59 -13.19
C PRO A 180 -2.06 -3.78 -13.97
N PHE A 181 -2.10 -3.98 -15.30
CA PHE A 181 -3.11 -3.39 -16.17
C PHE A 181 -4.32 -4.32 -16.44
N ASP A 182 -4.14 -5.62 -16.24
CA ASP A 182 -5.18 -6.65 -16.45
C ASP A 182 -4.91 -7.91 -15.61
N VAL A 183 -5.86 -8.85 -15.63
CA VAL A 183 -5.78 -10.11 -14.85
C VAL A 183 -4.57 -10.98 -15.21
N GLN A 184 -4.15 -10.98 -16.48
CA GLN A 184 -2.98 -11.74 -16.92
C GLN A 184 -1.68 -11.09 -16.42
N GLY A 185 -1.66 -9.76 -16.37
CA GLY A 185 -0.61 -8.96 -15.76
C GLY A 185 -0.46 -9.26 -14.28
N VAL A 186 -1.56 -9.32 -13.53
CA VAL A 186 -1.54 -9.66 -12.10
C VAL A 186 -0.86 -11.02 -11.91
N ARG A 187 -1.28 -12.07 -12.66
CA ARG A 187 -0.71 -13.43 -12.54
C ARG A 187 0.78 -13.49 -12.89
N ARG A 188 1.18 -12.81 -13.96
CA ARG A 188 2.58 -12.78 -14.41
C ARG A 188 3.48 -12.14 -13.36
N ILE A 189 3.07 -10.97 -12.85
CA ILE A 189 3.83 -10.25 -11.82
C ILE A 189 3.86 -11.07 -10.53
N ARG A 190 2.73 -11.68 -10.13
CA ARG A 190 2.67 -12.57 -8.97
C ARG A 190 3.68 -13.71 -9.06
N ALA A 191 3.72 -14.41 -10.21
CA ALA A 191 4.64 -15.52 -10.41
C ALA A 191 6.11 -15.09 -10.33
N GLU A 192 6.42 -13.90 -10.84
CA GLU A 192 7.76 -13.32 -10.73
C GLU A 192 8.13 -12.97 -9.29
N VAL A 193 7.26 -12.27 -8.57
CA VAL A 193 7.46 -11.94 -7.14
C VAL A 193 7.63 -13.21 -6.31
N ASP A 194 6.79 -14.23 -6.52
CA ASP A 194 6.87 -15.50 -5.78
C ASP A 194 8.19 -16.22 -6.06
N ALA A 195 8.67 -16.21 -7.32
CA ALA A 195 9.96 -16.80 -7.68
C ALA A 195 11.13 -16.08 -6.98
N LEU A 196 11.12 -14.74 -7.00
CA LEU A 196 12.13 -13.93 -6.32
C LEU A 196 12.08 -14.11 -4.80
N ALA A 197 10.89 -14.18 -4.19
CA ALA A 197 10.75 -14.42 -2.76
C ALA A 197 11.23 -15.83 -2.38
N ALA A 198 10.99 -16.83 -3.23
CA ALA A 198 11.46 -18.19 -3.01
C ALA A 198 12.99 -18.31 -3.07
N GLU A 199 13.67 -17.52 -3.92
CA GLU A 199 15.15 -17.41 -3.92
C GLU A 199 15.69 -16.96 -2.55
N GLU A 200 14.93 -16.10 -1.85
CA GLU A 200 15.25 -15.58 -0.51
C GLU A 200 14.71 -16.48 0.63
N GLY A 201 14.06 -17.60 0.32
CA GLY A 201 13.41 -18.48 1.31
C GLY A 201 12.25 -17.82 2.04
N ARG A 202 11.62 -16.81 1.44
CA ARG A 202 10.54 -15.99 2.01
C ARG A 202 9.23 -16.16 1.24
N THR A 203 8.16 -15.66 1.82
CA THR A 203 6.88 -15.42 1.14
C THR A 203 6.49 -13.96 1.34
N VAL A 204 5.95 -13.31 0.32
CA VAL A 204 5.51 -11.92 0.37
C VAL A 204 4.04 -11.84 -0.03
N LYS A 205 3.24 -11.02 0.68
CA LYS A 205 1.85 -10.77 0.28
C LYS A 205 1.82 -9.91 -0.98
N VAL A 206 1.02 -10.29 -1.97
CA VAL A 206 0.91 -9.54 -3.22
C VAL A 206 -0.44 -8.85 -3.31
N LEU A 207 -0.43 -7.52 -3.30
CA LEU A 207 -1.63 -6.70 -3.42
C LEU A 207 -1.58 -5.91 -4.74
N ALA A 208 -2.67 -5.93 -5.50
CA ALA A 208 -2.77 -5.16 -6.73
C ALA A 208 -3.31 -3.75 -6.46
N ASP A 209 -2.61 -2.74 -6.98
CA ASP A 209 -3.08 -1.37 -7.04
C ASP A 209 -4.13 -1.22 -8.16
N LEU A 210 -5.27 -0.60 -7.84
CA LEU A 210 -6.26 -0.21 -8.83
C LEU A 210 -6.69 1.23 -8.58
N HIS A 211 -6.59 2.07 -9.61
CA HIS A 211 -7.32 3.32 -9.64
C HIS A 211 -8.81 3.05 -9.83
N VAL A 212 -9.64 3.80 -9.12
CA VAL A 212 -11.10 3.67 -9.24
C VAL A 212 -11.74 5.02 -9.47
N LEU A 213 -12.72 5.04 -10.37
CA LEU A 213 -13.67 6.12 -10.58
C LEU A 213 -15.06 5.51 -10.54
N LEU A 214 -15.79 5.74 -9.44
CA LEU A 214 -17.04 5.05 -9.17
C LEU A 214 -18.24 5.96 -9.39
N ALA A 215 -19.34 5.36 -9.85
CA ALA A 215 -20.62 6.04 -9.97
C ALA A 215 -21.79 5.09 -9.67
N PRO A 216 -23.00 5.60 -9.36
CA PRO A 216 -24.16 4.75 -9.07
C PRO A 216 -24.61 3.88 -10.24
N THR A 217 -24.37 4.32 -11.48
CA THR A 217 -24.72 3.58 -12.71
C THR A 217 -23.56 3.57 -13.71
N GLU A 218 -23.57 2.63 -14.64
CA GLU A 218 -22.57 2.56 -15.72
C GLU A 218 -22.63 3.79 -16.64
N ALA A 219 -23.80 4.41 -16.81
CA ALA A 219 -23.94 5.64 -17.59
C ALA A 219 -23.24 6.83 -16.90
N ASP A 220 -23.46 7.00 -15.60
CA ASP A 220 -22.80 8.05 -14.80
C ASP A 220 -21.28 7.83 -14.75
N ALA A 221 -20.85 6.57 -14.69
CA ALA A 221 -19.43 6.20 -14.70
C ALA A 221 -18.77 6.56 -16.03
N ALA A 222 -19.45 6.31 -17.16
CA ALA A 222 -18.99 6.70 -18.49
C ALA A 222 -18.90 8.23 -18.64
N GLU A 223 -19.88 8.97 -18.10
CA GLU A 223 -19.84 10.44 -18.08
C GLU A 223 -18.65 10.95 -17.26
N ARG A 224 -18.46 10.45 -16.04
CA ARG A 224 -17.29 10.79 -15.20
C ARG A 224 -15.97 10.45 -15.90
N ARG A 225 -15.89 9.30 -16.58
CA ARG A 225 -14.69 8.91 -17.34
C ARG A 225 -14.38 9.88 -18.47
N SER A 226 -15.40 10.31 -19.21
CA SER A 226 -15.26 11.30 -20.28
C SER A 226 -14.82 12.65 -19.71
N ALA A 227 -15.37 13.05 -18.56
CA ALA A 227 -15.04 14.32 -17.89
C ALA A 227 -13.61 14.33 -17.32
N LEU A 228 -13.07 13.17 -16.92
CA LEU A 228 -11.71 13.03 -16.42
C LEU A 228 -10.66 13.39 -17.49
N GLY A 229 -10.99 13.27 -18.78
CA GLY A 229 -10.06 13.50 -19.88
C GLY A 229 -8.91 12.48 -19.93
N GLU A 230 -7.76 12.92 -20.43
CA GLU A 230 -6.54 12.12 -20.45
C GLU A 230 -6.10 11.83 -19.01
N PHE A 231 -5.94 10.54 -18.71
CA PHE A 231 -5.51 10.05 -17.41
C PHE A 231 -4.40 9.03 -17.64
N GLU A 232 -3.16 9.47 -17.44
CA GLU A 232 -2.01 8.59 -17.42
C GLU A 232 -1.87 7.97 -16.03
N SER A 233 -1.67 6.66 -15.98
CA SER A 233 -1.55 5.93 -14.72
C SER A 233 -0.52 4.82 -14.82
N ASP A 234 0.15 4.61 -13.71
CA ASP A 234 1.06 3.50 -13.45
C ASP A 234 0.32 2.17 -13.21
N ALA A 235 -1.00 2.20 -12.99
CA ALA A 235 -1.83 1.03 -12.67
C ALA A 235 -3.14 1.00 -13.48
N ALA A 236 -3.86 -0.14 -13.42
CA ALA A 236 -5.18 -0.25 -14.02
C ALA A 236 -6.16 0.80 -13.46
N LEU A 237 -6.94 1.41 -14.35
CA LEU A 237 -8.11 2.21 -14.02
C LEU A 237 -9.38 1.37 -14.16
N PHE A 238 -10.10 1.18 -13.06
CA PHE A 238 -11.47 0.72 -13.07
C PHE A 238 -12.43 1.92 -13.09
N THR A 239 -13.36 1.93 -14.04
CA THR A 239 -14.47 2.89 -14.08
C THR A 239 -15.77 2.10 -14.18
N GLY A 240 -16.70 2.35 -13.25
CA GLY A 240 -17.97 1.63 -13.23
C GLY A 240 -18.72 1.77 -11.90
N THR A 241 -19.58 0.80 -11.62
CA THR A 241 -20.35 0.73 -10.38
C THR A 241 -19.57 0.10 -9.22
N PRO A 242 -19.94 0.38 -7.94
CA PRO A 242 -19.38 -0.33 -6.79
C PRO A 242 -19.60 -1.85 -6.85
N GLU A 243 -20.72 -2.29 -7.42
CA GLU A 243 -21.03 -3.68 -7.72
C GLU A 243 -20.03 -4.28 -8.71
N GLY A 244 -19.81 -3.60 -9.84
CA GLY A 244 -18.81 -4.02 -10.82
C GLY A 244 -17.38 -4.02 -10.27
N LEU A 245 -17.05 -3.10 -9.37
CA LEU A 245 -15.76 -3.12 -8.67
C LEU A 245 -15.64 -4.39 -7.82
N ALA A 246 -16.66 -4.71 -7.01
CA ALA A 246 -16.64 -5.91 -6.19
C ALA A 246 -16.49 -7.19 -7.03
N ASP A 247 -17.17 -7.26 -8.19
CA ASP A 247 -17.01 -8.35 -9.16
C ASP A 247 -15.58 -8.47 -9.67
N ARG A 248 -14.96 -7.33 -10.05
CA ARG A 248 -13.58 -7.30 -10.53
C ARG A 248 -12.57 -7.76 -9.48
N LEU A 249 -12.71 -7.30 -8.23
CA LEU A 249 -11.79 -7.67 -7.16
C LEU A 249 -11.93 -9.16 -6.80
N GLU A 250 -13.16 -9.67 -6.78
CA GLU A 250 -13.44 -11.10 -6.56
C GLU A 250 -12.86 -11.98 -7.67
N GLU A 251 -13.03 -11.58 -8.93
CA GLU A 251 -12.45 -12.26 -10.09
C GLU A 251 -10.93 -12.38 -9.94
N TRP A 252 -10.22 -11.26 -9.76
CA TRP A 252 -8.75 -11.25 -9.69
C TRP A 252 -8.20 -12.02 -8.49
N HIS A 253 -8.92 -12.00 -7.35
CA HIS A 253 -8.54 -12.76 -6.17
C HIS A 253 -8.73 -14.26 -6.37
N ARG A 254 -9.90 -14.71 -6.84
CA ARG A 254 -10.21 -16.13 -7.07
C ARG A 254 -9.33 -16.75 -8.15
N ASP A 255 -8.92 -15.94 -9.11
CA ASP A 255 -7.99 -16.33 -10.16
C ASP A 255 -6.54 -16.54 -9.67
N GLY A 256 -6.29 -16.33 -8.38
CA GLY A 256 -5.00 -16.49 -7.72
C GLY A 256 -4.00 -15.38 -8.05
N GLY A 257 -4.45 -14.27 -8.62
CA GLY A 257 -3.58 -13.18 -9.03
C GLY A 257 -3.03 -12.38 -7.84
N ALA A 258 -3.87 -12.08 -6.86
CA ALA A 258 -3.49 -11.24 -5.71
C ALA A 258 -4.11 -11.73 -4.40
N ASP A 259 -3.36 -11.57 -3.30
CA ASP A 259 -3.86 -11.76 -1.94
C ASP A 259 -4.84 -10.64 -1.54
N GLY A 260 -4.80 -9.51 -2.25
CA GLY A 260 -5.71 -8.40 -2.01
C GLY A 260 -5.45 -7.21 -2.92
N PHE A 261 -5.96 -6.06 -2.54
CA PHE A 261 -5.96 -4.86 -3.37
C PHE A 261 -5.72 -3.62 -2.56
N ARG A 262 -5.03 -2.63 -3.15
CA ARG A 262 -5.03 -1.26 -2.65
C ARG A 262 -5.77 -0.37 -3.63
N ILE A 263 -6.88 0.19 -3.16
CA ILE A 263 -7.73 1.05 -3.98
C ILE A 263 -7.17 2.48 -3.95
N ARG A 264 -7.04 3.09 -5.13
CA ARG A 264 -6.57 4.45 -5.37
C ARG A 264 -7.71 5.30 -5.94
N PRO A 265 -8.56 5.91 -5.09
CA PRO A 265 -9.69 6.70 -5.55
C PRO A 265 -9.22 7.90 -6.37
N ILE A 266 -9.92 8.23 -7.46
CA ILE A 266 -9.61 9.41 -8.29
C ILE A 266 -10.30 10.66 -7.72
N ALA A 267 -11.58 10.54 -7.35
CA ALA A 267 -12.39 11.62 -6.80
C ALA A 267 -12.66 11.36 -5.31
N VAL A 268 -11.88 11.98 -4.44
CA VAL A 268 -12.08 11.95 -2.99
C VAL A 268 -12.97 13.14 -2.60
N PRO A 269 -14.01 12.98 -1.77
CA PRO A 269 -14.34 11.79 -0.98
C PRO A 269 -15.31 10.80 -1.66
N ASP A 270 -15.91 11.16 -2.80
CA ASP A 270 -17.03 10.42 -3.41
C ASP A 270 -16.71 8.95 -3.71
N ASP A 271 -15.55 8.68 -4.32
CA ASP A 271 -15.12 7.32 -4.64
C ASP A 271 -14.82 6.51 -3.37
N VAL A 272 -14.34 7.16 -2.31
CA VAL A 272 -14.16 6.50 -0.99
C VAL A 272 -15.51 6.12 -0.42
N TYR A 273 -16.50 7.01 -0.47
CA TYR A 273 -17.86 6.73 0.00
C TYR A 273 -18.51 5.61 -0.80
N ALA A 274 -18.40 5.64 -2.12
CA ALA A 274 -18.89 4.58 -2.99
C ALA A 274 -18.23 3.22 -2.68
N LEU A 275 -16.91 3.20 -2.45
CA LEU A 275 -16.19 1.98 -2.05
C LEU A 275 -16.73 1.44 -0.71
N VAL A 276 -16.67 2.25 0.35
CA VAL A 276 -16.91 1.79 1.73
C VAL A 276 -18.40 1.52 2.03
N ASP A 277 -19.31 2.26 1.39
CA ASP A 277 -20.75 2.13 1.64
C ASP A 277 -21.43 1.10 0.74
N ARG A 278 -20.82 0.75 -0.41
CA ARG A 278 -21.47 -0.10 -1.42
C ARG A 278 -20.65 -1.32 -1.82
N ALA A 279 -19.40 -1.14 -2.26
CA ALA A 279 -18.56 -2.26 -2.71
C ALA A 279 -18.14 -3.17 -1.55
N VAL A 280 -17.66 -2.58 -0.45
CA VAL A 280 -17.17 -3.34 0.71
C VAL A 280 -18.24 -4.23 1.36
N PRO A 281 -19.49 -3.78 1.58
CA PRO A 281 -20.58 -4.66 2.03
C PRO A 281 -20.85 -5.85 1.10
N LEU A 282 -20.62 -5.72 -0.22
CA LEU A 282 -20.72 -6.84 -1.15
C LEU A 282 -19.60 -7.86 -0.93
N LEU A 283 -18.36 -7.40 -0.74
CA LEU A 283 -17.21 -8.26 -0.44
C LEU A 283 -17.42 -9.04 0.86
N VAL A 284 -18.00 -8.41 1.88
CA VAL A 284 -18.39 -9.09 3.15
C VAL A 284 -19.46 -10.15 2.88
N ARG A 285 -20.55 -9.81 2.16
CA ARG A 285 -21.61 -10.77 1.82
C ARG A 285 -21.11 -11.97 1.01
N ARG A 286 -20.06 -11.78 0.21
CA ARG A 286 -19.40 -12.83 -0.59
C ARG A 286 -18.40 -13.66 0.21
N GLY A 287 -18.18 -13.35 1.49
CA GLY A 287 -17.23 -14.04 2.36
C GLY A 287 -15.77 -13.77 2.02
N LEU A 288 -15.48 -12.69 1.27
CA LEU A 288 -14.11 -12.28 0.98
C LEU A 288 -13.53 -11.48 2.16
N LEU A 289 -14.30 -10.53 2.69
CA LEU A 289 -13.95 -9.78 3.89
C LEU A 289 -14.70 -10.31 5.12
N PRO A 290 -14.10 -10.25 6.32
CA PRO A 290 -14.75 -10.71 7.54
C PRO A 290 -15.85 -9.73 7.98
N GLU A 291 -16.82 -10.20 8.78
CA GLU A 291 -17.87 -9.33 9.34
C GLU A 291 -17.32 -8.34 10.39
N ALA A 292 -16.21 -8.69 11.05
CA ALA A 292 -15.50 -7.87 12.02
C ALA A 292 -13.99 -8.17 11.99
N TYR A 293 -13.17 -7.22 12.44
CA TYR A 293 -11.72 -7.42 12.56
C TYR A 293 -11.40 -8.56 13.54
N GLY A 294 -10.59 -9.53 13.09
CA GLY A 294 -10.09 -10.63 13.92
C GLY A 294 -8.92 -10.24 14.84
N THR A 295 -8.28 -9.10 14.58
CA THR A 295 -7.09 -8.61 15.29
C THR A 295 -7.13 -7.09 15.40
N SER A 296 -6.18 -6.51 16.15
CA SER A 296 -6.01 -5.06 16.28
C SER A 296 -4.69 -4.56 15.71
N THR A 297 -3.82 -5.43 15.20
CA THR A 297 -2.51 -5.05 14.66
C THR A 297 -2.47 -5.17 13.15
N LEU A 298 -1.66 -4.32 12.49
CA LEU A 298 -1.49 -4.38 11.03
C LEU A 298 -0.88 -5.73 10.61
N ARG A 299 0.15 -6.19 11.33
CA ARG A 299 0.78 -7.49 11.14
C ARG A 299 -0.23 -8.64 11.19
N GLY A 300 -1.19 -8.54 12.11
CA GLY A 300 -2.29 -9.49 12.19
C GLY A 300 -3.23 -9.44 10.98
N HIS A 301 -3.60 -8.25 10.51
CA HIS A 301 -4.44 -8.11 9.31
C HIS A 301 -3.77 -8.71 8.08
N LEU A 302 -2.46 -8.49 7.94
CA LEU A 302 -1.65 -9.08 6.88
C LEU A 302 -1.44 -10.61 7.04
N GLY A 303 -1.91 -11.22 8.13
CA GLY A 303 -1.74 -12.65 8.41
C GLY A 303 -0.28 -13.07 8.60
N LEU A 304 0.56 -12.15 9.06
CA LEU A 304 1.98 -12.39 9.33
C LEU A 304 2.14 -12.94 10.75
N SER A 305 3.15 -13.79 10.95
CA SER A 305 3.49 -14.30 12.28
C SER A 305 3.88 -13.15 13.22
N PRO A 306 3.51 -13.23 14.52
CA PRO A 306 4.07 -12.32 15.52
C PRO A 306 5.59 -12.41 15.50
N GLU A 307 6.29 -11.28 15.62
CA GLU A 307 7.71 -11.37 15.95
C GLU A 307 7.82 -11.79 17.40
N VAL A 308 8.52 -12.89 17.63
CA VAL A 308 8.89 -13.28 18.98
C VAL A 308 9.95 -12.29 19.41
N ALA A 309 9.69 -11.51 20.45
CA ALA A 309 10.74 -10.75 21.11
C ALA A 309 11.84 -11.75 21.55
N ALA A 310 13.05 -11.56 21.02
CA ALA A 310 14.21 -12.36 21.39
C ALA A 310 14.57 -12.19 22.88
#